data_AF-A0A5D3CEB8-F1
#
_entry.id   AF-A0A5D3CEB8-F1
#
_cell.length_a   1.000
_cell.length_b   1.000
_cell.length_c   1.000
_cell.angle_alpha   90.00
_cell.angle_beta   90.00
_cell.angle_gamma   90.00
#
_symmetry.space_group_name_H-M   'P 1'
#
loop_
_entity.id
_entity.type
_entity.pdbx_description
1 polymer ?
#
loop_
_entity_poly.entity_id
_entity_poly.type
_entity_poly.pdbx_seq_one_letter_code
_entity_poly.pdbx_strand_id
1 'polypeptide(L)'
;MLSKEKIKACQVEVANHMLNVTLLVLDIQDFDVILGMDWLSANHASIDCFHKEVVFNPPFGTNFKFKGTGIVCIPKVISAMKASKLLSQGTWSILASVVDTREPEVFLSSEPVVREYPDVFSNELPGLLPSREIDFAIELESGTASISRAPYRMAQTELKELKVQLQELLDKSFIRPNV
;
A
#
# COMPACT_ATOMS: atom_id res chain seq x y z
N MET A 1 -16.24 -1.29 15.46
CA MET A 1 -15.46 -1.93 16.53
C MET A 1 -15.30 -0.93 17.66
N LEU A 2 -16.07 -1.06 18.74
CA LEU A 2 -15.86 -0.29 19.97
C LEU A 2 -16.03 -1.29 21.12
N SER A 3 -14.91 -1.67 21.73
CA SER A 3 -14.95 -2.44 22.96
C SER A 3 -15.52 -1.59 24.09
N LYS A 4 -16.48 -2.13 24.85
CA LYS A 4 -17.11 -1.43 25.99
C LYS A 4 -16.43 -1.71 27.33
N GLU A 5 -15.38 -2.54 27.34
CA GLU A 5 -14.79 -3.07 28.57
C GLU A 5 -13.44 -2.40 28.87
N LYS A 6 -13.34 -1.87 30.09
CA LYS A 6 -12.20 -1.12 30.59
C LYS A 6 -11.71 -1.76 31.88
N ILE A 7 -10.49 -2.27 31.87
CA ILE A 7 -9.86 -2.88 33.04
C ILE A 7 -8.96 -1.84 33.68
N LYS A 8 -9.21 -1.52 34.95
CA LYS A 8 -8.45 -0.51 35.70
C LYS A 8 -7.39 -1.17 36.58
N ALA A 9 -6.28 -0.46 36.78
CA ALA A 9 -5.19 -0.86 37.67
C ALA A 9 -4.56 -2.22 37.33
N CYS A 10 -4.46 -2.56 36.04
CA CYS A 10 -3.63 -3.68 35.60
C CYS A 10 -2.17 -3.35 35.86
N GLN A 11 -1.40 -4.34 36.31
CA GLN A 11 0.04 -4.20 36.42
C GLN A 11 0.70 -4.77 35.18
N VAL A 12 1.56 -3.97 34.54
CA VAL A 12 2.40 -4.39 33.42
C VAL A 12 3.86 -4.24 33.84
N GLU A 13 4.65 -5.27 33.57
CA GLU A 13 6.09 -5.26 33.81
C GLU A 13 6.82 -4.73 32.56
N VAL A 14 7.57 -3.65 32.70
CA VAL A 14 8.43 -3.09 31.65
C VAL A 14 9.84 -2.96 32.20
N ALA A 15 10.81 -3.67 31.59
CA ALA A 15 12.21 -3.67 32.04
C ALA A 15 12.37 -3.89 33.56
N ASN A 16 11.69 -4.91 34.10
CA ASN A 16 11.65 -5.26 35.53
C ASN A 16 11.00 -4.22 36.45
N HIS A 17 10.23 -3.28 35.90
CA HIS A 17 9.46 -2.30 36.67
C HIS A 17 7.96 -2.56 36.49
N MET A 18 7.25 -2.74 37.61
CA MET A 18 5.79 -2.93 37.62
C MET A 18 5.08 -1.58 37.58
N LEU A 19 4.25 -1.37 36.56
CA LEU A 19 3.57 -0.12 36.31
C LEU A 19 2.07 -0.33 36.20
N ASN A 20 1.31 0.60 36.77
CA ASN A 20 -0.14 0.57 36.67
C ASN A 20 -0.60 1.13 35.32
N VAL A 21 -1.48 0.40 34.65
CA VAL A 21 -2.12 0.81 33.41
C VAL A 21 -3.61 0.55 33.47
N THR A 22 -4.37 1.37 32.76
CA THR A 22 -5.78 1.13 32.52
C THR A 22 -5.93 0.70 31.07
N LEU A 23 -6.45 -0.50 30.83
CA LEU A 23 -6.52 -1.12 29.51
C LEU A 23 -7.94 -1.09 28.96
N LEU A 24 -8.03 -0.94 27.64
CA LEU A 24 -9.26 -1.13 26.87
C LEU A 24 -9.13 -2.44 26.12
N VAL A 25 -10.12 -3.33 26.24
CA VAL A 25 -10.05 -4.68 25.67
C VAL A 25 -10.41 -4.66 24.20
N LEU A 26 -9.42 -4.65 23.30
CA LEU A 26 -9.66 -4.69 21.86
C LEU A 26 -9.47 -6.10 21.31
N ASP A 27 -10.29 -6.49 20.33
CA ASP A 27 -10.09 -7.73 19.56
C ASP A 27 -9.00 -7.49 18.50
N ILE A 28 -7.75 -7.45 18.96
CA ILE A 28 -6.56 -7.27 18.12
C ILE A 28 -5.82 -8.59 17.96
N GLN A 29 -5.44 -8.89 16.72
CA GLN A 29 -4.55 -9.99 16.40
C GLN A 29 -3.09 -9.49 16.50
N ASP A 30 -2.16 -10.38 16.82
CA ASP A 30 -0.70 -10.16 16.87
C ASP A 30 -0.11 -9.36 18.05
N PHE A 31 -0.93 -8.72 18.90
CA PHE A 31 -0.42 -7.95 20.04
C PHE A 31 -1.19 -8.23 21.33
N ASP A 32 -0.47 -8.45 22.43
CA ASP A 32 -1.08 -8.67 23.75
C ASP A 32 -1.52 -7.34 24.40
N VAL A 33 -0.68 -6.30 24.32
CA VAL A 33 -0.91 -4.98 24.93
C VAL A 33 -0.30 -3.89 24.06
N ILE A 34 -1.04 -2.81 23.83
CA ILE A 34 -0.55 -1.60 23.20
C ILE A 34 -0.60 -0.46 24.23
N LEU A 35 0.55 0.09 24.57
CA LEU A 35 0.66 1.24 25.48
C LEU A 35 0.57 2.53 24.67
N GLY A 36 -0.53 3.25 24.87
CA GLY A 36 -0.83 4.49 24.16
C GLY A 36 0.01 5.68 24.60
N MET A 37 -0.11 6.77 23.84
CA MET A 37 0.59 8.03 24.10
C MET A 37 0.20 8.66 25.44
N ASP A 38 -1.04 8.47 25.88
CA ASP A 38 -1.54 8.92 27.19
C ASP A 38 -0.75 8.28 28.32
N TRP A 39 -0.60 6.95 28.30
CA TRP A 39 0.17 6.23 29.30
C TRP A 39 1.66 6.56 29.24
N LEU A 40 2.22 6.68 28.03
CA LEU A 40 3.61 7.11 27.83
C LEU A 40 3.86 8.51 28.39
N SER A 41 2.94 9.45 28.15
CA SER A 41 3.03 10.81 28.66
C SER A 41 2.98 10.87 30.19
N ALA A 42 2.10 10.07 30.82
CA ALA A 42 1.99 9.99 32.28
C ALA A 42 3.28 9.47 32.96
N ASN A 43 4.09 8.69 32.24
CA ASN A 43 5.38 8.17 32.71
C ASN A 43 6.57 9.00 32.19
N HIS A 44 6.32 10.19 31.62
CA HIS A 44 7.31 11.07 30.99
C HIS A 44 8.29 10.29 30.08
N ALA A 45 7.74 9.44 29.24
CA ALA A 45 8.51 8.62 28.32
C ALA A 45 9.10 9.47 27.19
N SER A 46 10.35 9.21 26.84
CA SER A 46 11.02 9.74 25.65
C SER A 46 11.46 8.59 24.76
N ILE A 47 11.10 8.63 23.48
CA ILE A 47 11.36 7.57 22.51
C ILE A 47 12.52 7.97 21.60
N ASP A 48 13.59 7.19 21.63
CA ASP A 48 14.69 7.26 20.68
C ASP A 48 14.48 6.19 19.60
N CYS A 49 13.91 6.60 18.47
CA CYS A 49 13.63 5.71 17.34
C CYS A 49 14.90 5.16 16.69
N PHE A 50 16.00 5.91 16.71
CA PHE A 50 17.25 5.50 16.07
C PHE A 50 17.90 4.35 16.85
N HIS A 51 17.97 4.48 18.17
CA HIS A 51 18.52 3.45 19.05
C HIS A 51 17.50 2.38 19.46
N LYS A 52 16.22 2.55 19.10
CA LYS A 52 15.09 1.70 19.50
C LYS A 52 14.97 1.61 21.02
N GLU A 53 15.12 2.74 21.70
CA GLU A 53 15.06 2.83 23.16
C GLU A 53 13.93 3.74 23.61
N VAL A 54 13.33 3.40 24.75
CA VAL A 54 12.36 4.24 25.45
C VAL A 54 12.89 4.50 26.84
N VAL A 55 13.07 5.78 27.18
CA VAL A 55 13.51 6.22 28.50
C VAL A 55 12.29 6.71 29.27
N PHE A 56 12.05 6.15 30.45
CA PHE A 56 10.94 6.52 31.32
C PHE A 56 11.47 7.32 32.50
N ASN A 57 10.84 8.47 32.77
CA ASN A 57 11.17 9.35 33.89
C ASN A 57 9.92 9.63 34.72
N PRO A 58 9.28 8.58 35.29
CA PRO A 58 8.02 8.74 35.99
C PRO A 58 8.15 9.77 37.12
N PRO A 59 7.11 10.57 37.38
CA PRO A 59 7.15 11.61 38.41
C PRO A 59 7.40 11.04 39.82
N PHE A 60 7.02 9.77 40.02
CA PHE A 60 7.23 9.03 41.26
C PHE A 60 7.91 7.70 40.91
N GLY A 61 9.23 7.62 41.09
CA GLY A 61 9.97 6.38 40.88
C GLY A 61 11.40 6.61 40.36
N THR A 62 12.09 5.50 40.16
CA THR A 62 13.43 5.49 39.53
C THR A 62 13.27 5.57 38.02
N ASN A 63 14.14 6.35 37.36
CA ASN A 63 14.19 6.36 35.91
C ASN A 63 14.71 5.01 35.40
N PHE A 64 14.11 4.50 34.34
CA PHE A 64 14.51 3.24 33.73
C PHE A 64 14.44 3.31 32.22
N LYS A 65 15.12 2.39 31.56
CA LYS A 65 15.19 2.32 30.10
C LYS A 65 14.69 0.97 29.63
N PHE A 66 13.88 1.00 28.59
CA PHE A 66 13.50 -0.17 27.83
C PHE A 66 14.17 -0.11 26.47
N LYS A 67 14.94 -1.15 26.13
CA LYS A 67 15.49 -1.31 24.79
C LYS A 67 14.63 -2.29 24.03
N GLY A 68 14.06 -1.83 22.93
CA GLY A 68 13.33 -2.69 22.01
C GLY A 68 14.23 -3.84 21.61
N THR A 69 13.89 -5.04 22.07
CA THR A 69 14.56 -6.24 21.58
C THR A 69 14.08 -6.38 20.15
N GLY A 70 14.98 -6.33 19.17
CA GLY A 70 14.65 -6.77 17.84
C GLY A 70 14.20 -8.21 17.99
N ILE A 71 12.88 -8.46 17.93
CA ILE A 71 12.39 -9.82 17.88
C ILE A 71 13.02 -10.36 16.61
N VAL A 72 14.03 -11.22 16.76
CA VAL A 72 14.45 -12.10 15.69
C VAL A 72 13.27 -13.06 15.58
N CYS A 73 12.23 -12.63 14.87
CA CYS A 73 11.20 -13.52 14.38
C CYS A 73 11.94 -14.40 13.39
N ILE A 74 12.46 -15.53 13.87
CA ILE A 74 12.81 -16.61 12.98
C ILE A 74 11.49 -16.95 12.30
N PRO A 75 11.36 -16.71 10.98
CA PRO A 75 10.12 -16.99 10.30
C PRO A 75 9.79 -18.45 10.57
N LYS A 76 8.58 -18.72 11.07
CA LYS A 76 8.12 -20.09 11.26
C LYS A 76 7.92 -20.70 9.86
N VAL A 77 8.98 -21.31 9.35
CA VAL A 77 8.94 -22.00 8.06
C VAL A 77 8.16 -23.29 8.23
N ILE A 78 7.22 -23.52 7.31
CA ILE A 78 6.49 -24.79 7.22
C ILE A 78 6.89 -25.50 5.92
N SER A 79 6.76 -26.82 5.88
CA SER A 79 6.98 -27.56 4.63
C SER A 79 5.88 -27.27 3.61
N ALA A 80 6.20 -27.44 2.33
CA ALA A 80 5.23 -27.31 1.24
C ALA A 80 4.00 -28.22 1.42
N MET A 81 4.20 -29.43 1.96
CA MET A 81 3.10 -30.36 2.28
C MET A 81 2.15 -29.78 3.33
N LYS A 82 2.70 -29.15 4.38
CA LYS A 82 1.90 -28.53 5.44
C LYS A 82 1.18 -27.28 4.93
N ALA A 83 1.84 -26.49 4.08
CA ALA A 83 1.20 -25.35 3.40
C ALA A 83 0.02 -25.82 2.53
N SER A 84 0.21 -26.85 1.69
CA SER A 84 -0.85 -27.41 0.84
C SER A 84 -2.05 -27.93 1.65
N LYS A 85 -1.81 -28.60 2.78
CA LYS A 85 -2.87 -29.04 3.69
C LYS A 85 -3.64 -27.87 4.31
N LEU A 86 -2.98 -26.79 4.70
CA LEU A 86 -3.64 -25.61 5.27
C LEU A 86 -4.48 -24.87 4.23
N LEU A 87 -3.98 -24.79 2.99
CA LEU A 87 -4.71 -24.22 1.86
C LEU A 87 -5.98 -25.01 1.53
N SER A 88 -5.90 -26.35 1.51
CA SER A 88 -7.08 -27.20 1.25
C SER A 88 -8.13 -27.13 2.37
N GLN A 89 -7.75 -26.68 3.56
CA GLN A 89 -8.64 -26.43 4.69
C GLN A 89 -9.28 -25.02 4.67
N GLY A 90 -9.00 -24.20 3.64
CA GLY A 90 -9.59 -22.87 3.49
C GLY A 90 -8.85 -21.74 4.22
N THR A 91 -7.60 -21.96 4.63
CA THR A 91 -6.77 -20.91 5.25
C THR A 91 -6.38 -19.84 4.23
N TRP A 92 -6.46 -18.57 4.60
CA TRP A 92 -6.06 -17.46 3.73
C TRP A 92 -4.54 -17.43 3.57
N SER A 93 -4.06 -17.19 2.35
CA SER A 93 -2.64 -17.15 2.02
C SER A 93 -2.31 -15.97 1.12
N ILE A 94 -1.10 -15.43 1.28
CA ILE A 94 -0.56 -14.35 0.45
C ILE A 94 0.72 -14.86 -0.21
N LEU A 95 0.84 -14.65 -1.52
CA LEU A 95 2.06 -14.91 -2.27
C LEU A 95 2.91 -13.63 -2.31
N ALA A 96 4.13 -13.69 -1.78
CA ALA A 96 5.10 -12.60 -1.90
C ALA A 96 6.20 -13.03 -2.89
N SER A 97 6.44 -12.20 -3.90
CA SER A 97 7.54 -12.37 -4.86
C SER A 97 8.67 -11.41 -4.49
N VAL A 98 9.90 -11.91 -4.46
CA VAL A 98 11.10 -11.09 -4.26
C VAL A 98 11.85 -11.05 -5.58
N VAL A 99 11.98 -9.85 -6.14
CA VAL A 99 12.75 -9.61 -7.37
C VAL A 99 14.06 -8.94 -6.97
N ASP A 100 15.19 -9.51 -7.38
CA ASP A 100 16.51 -8.90 -7.16
C ASP A 100 16.72 -7.76 -8.16
N THR A 101 16.78 -6.53 -7.67
CA THR A 101 16.95 -5.33 -8.50
C THR A 101 18.39 -5.11 -8.95
N ARG A 102 19.32 -5.99 -8.58
CA ARG A 102 20.72 -5.96 -9.01
C ARG A 102 20.97 -6.77 -10.28
N GLU A 103 20.02 -7.64 -10.64
CA GLU A 103 20.05 -8.27 -11.95
C GLU A 103 19.64 -7.23 -13.00
N PRO A 104 20.30 -7.21 -14.19
CA PRO A 104 19.85 -6.37 -15.28
C PRO A 104 18.38 -6.68 -15.57
N GLU A 105 17.56 -5.64 -15.79
CA GLU A 105 16.17 -5.79 -16.16
C GLU A 105 16.04 -6.90 -17.20
N VAL A 106 15.26 -7.93 -16.88
CA VAL A 106 14.95 -8.99 -17.84
C VAL A 106 14.32 -8.28 -19.03
N PHE A 107 15.06 -8.20 -20.14
CA PHE A 107 14.52 -7.63 -21.34
C PHE A 107 13.28 -8.43 -21.71
N LEU A 108 12.11 -7.78 -21.80
CA LEU A 108 10.86 -8.40 -22.27
C LEU A 108 11.02 -9.08 -23.64
N SER A 109 12.08 -8.73 -24.37
CA SER A 109 12.50 -9.43 -25.58
C SER A 109 13.11 -10.81 -25.30
N SER A 110 13.19 -11.32 -24.08
CA SER A 110 13.71 -12.66 -23.77
C SER A 110 12.63 -13.74 -23.95
N GLU A 111 11.38 -13.32 -23.81
CA GLU A 111 10.17 -14.10 -23.96
C GLU A 111 9.94 -14.44 -25.45
N PRO A 112 9.84 -15.73 -25.80
CA PRO A 112 9.69 -16.15 -27.20
C PRO A 112 8.53 -15.47 -27.93
N VAL A 113 7.41 -15.26 -27.23
CA VAL A 113 6.20 -14.62 -27.78
C VAL A 113 6.43 -13.14 -28.08
N VAL A 114 7.18 -12.43 -27.24
CA VAL A 114 7.45 -10.99 -27.46
C VAL A 114 8.40 -10.80 -28.65
N ARG A 115 9.36 -11.72 -28.83
CA ARG A 115 10.23 -11.74 -30.02
C ARG A 115 9.48 -12.00 -31.31
N GLU A 116 8.43 -12.81 -31.26
CA GLU A 116 7.66 -13.22 -32.44
C GLU A 116 6.77 -12.08 -32.96
N TYR A 117 6.30 -11.18 -32.09
CA TYR A 117 5.40 -10.08 -32.42
C TYR A 117 5.94 -8.70 -32.00
N PRO A 118 7.08 -8.25 -32.55
CA PRO A 118 7.70 -6.98 -32.16
C PRO A 118 6.84 -5.75 -32.53
N ASP A 119 5.98 -5.89 -33.53
CA ASP A 119 5.00 -4.89 -33.96
C ASP A 119 3.83 -4.74 -32.97
N VAL A 120 3.45 -5.81 -32.28
CA VAL A 120 2.40 -5.81 -31.24
C VAL A 120 2.94 -5.32 -29.90
N PHE A 121 4.18 -5.70 -29.56
CA PHE A 121 4.84 -5.37 -28.29
C PHE A 121 5.91 -4.28 -28.46
N SER A 122 5.61 -3.24 -29.23
CA SER A 122 6.48 -2.07 -29.36
C SER A 122 6.48 -1.22 -28.08
N ASN A 123 7.59 -0.54 -27.81
CA ASN A 123 7.71 0.38 -26.66
C ASN A 123 6.74 1.57 -26.75
N GLU A 124 6.27 1.88 -27.96
CA GLU A 124 5.31 2.94 -28.24
C GLU A 124 4.11 2.36 -29.02
N LEU A 125 2.91 2.90 -28.76
CA LEU A 125 1.71 2.50 -29.49
C LEU A 125 1.76 3.01 -30.94
N PRO A 126 1.46 2.17 -31.96
CA PRO A 126 1.62 2.49 -33.39
C PRO A 126 0.60 3.51 -33.95
N GLY A 127 0.07 4.42 -33.11
CA GLY A 127 -0.98 5.36 -33.49
C GLY A 127 -2.36 4.69 -33.59
N LEU A 128 -3.26 5.26 -34.39
CA LEU A 128 -4.58 4.70 -34.61
C LEU A 128 -4.50 3.27 -35.17
N LEU A 129 -5.35 2.41 -34.62
CA LEU A 129 -5.51 1.06 -35.13
C LEU A 129 -5.93 1.10 -36.61
N PRO A 130 -5.45 0.16 -37.44
CA PRO A 130 -5.89 0.05 -38.82
C PRO A 130 -7.41 -0.10 -38.89
N SER A 131 -8.00 0.32 -40.01
CA SER A 131 -9.44 0.18 -40.27
C SER A 131 -9.88 -1.26 -39.99
N ARG A 132 -10.78 -1.42 -39.02
CA ARG A 132 -11.39 -2.71 -38.70
C ARG A 132 -12.62 -2.90 -39.58
N GLU A 133 -12.99 -4.16 -39.83
CA GLU A 133 -14.23 -4.49 -40.55
C GLU A 133 -15.49 -4.10 -39.76
N ILE A 134 -15.35 -3.90 -38.46
CA ILE A 134 -16.43 -3.53 -37.54
C ILE A 134 -16.26 -2.06 -37.14
N ASP A 135 -17.28 -1.26 -37.41
CA ASP A 135 -17.40 0.10 -36.92
C ASP A 135 -17.90 0.10 -35.46
N PHE A 136 -17.20 0.81 -34.59
CA PHE A 136 -17.65 1.05 -33.21
C PHE A 136 -18.59 2.25 -33.19
N ALA A 137 -19.90 2.00 -33.27
CA ALA A 137 -20.92 3.04 -33.12
C ALA A 137 -21.27 3.26 -31.65
N ILE A 138 -21.45 4.53 -31.25
CA ILE A 138 -22.04 4.88 -29.95
C ILE A 138 -23.55 5.00 -30.17
N GLU A 139 -24.29 3.96 -29.80
CA GLU A 139 -25.75 3.99 -29.84
C GLU A 139 -26.29 4.79 -28.65
N LEU A 140 -27.17 5.74 -28.93
CA LEU A 140 -27.81 6.57 -27.90
C LEU A 140 -29.23 6.09 -27.65
N GLU A 141 -29.64 6.04 -26.39
CA GLU A 141 -31.04 5.82 -26.04
C GLU A 141 -31.92 6.95 -26.60
N SER A 142 -33.15 6.60 -27.00
CA SER A 142 -34.10 7.55 -27.57
C SER A 142 -34.40 8.70 -26.60
N GLY A 143 -34.30 9.93 -27.08
CA GLY A 143 -34.49 11.14 -26.26
C GLY A 143 -33.22 11.68 -25.60
N THR A 144 -32.06 11.02 -25.78
CA THR A 144 -30.76 11.53 -25.31
C THR A 144 -30.36 12.76 -26.12
N ALA A 145 -30.20 13.91 -25.45
CA ALA A 145 -29.64 15.13 -26.03
C ALA A 145 -28.11 15.19 -25.85
N SER A 146 -27.42 15.96 -26.69
CA SER A 146 -25.98 16.19 -26.53
C SER A 146 -25.69 16.96 -25.24
N ILE A 147 -24.58 16.61 -24.58
CA ILE A 147 -24.13 17.27 -23.36
C ILE A 147 -23.03 18.27 -23.73
N SER A 148 -23.24 19.55 -23.41
CA SER A 148 -22.22 20.59 -23.48
C SER A 148 -21.97 21.14 -22.09
N ARG A 149 -20.73 20.99 -21.59
CA ARG A 149 -20.32 21.46 -20.27
C ARG A 149 -19.02 22.23 -20.39
N ALA A 150 -18.91 23.32 -19.63
CA ALA A 150 -17.66 24.05 -19.52
C ALA A 150 -16.56 23.16 -18.90
N PRO A 151 -15.32 23.19 -19.42
CA PRO A 151 -14.20 22.52 -18.78
C PRO A 151 -13.97 23.01 -17.35
N TYR A 152 -13.46 22.15 -16.48
CA TYR A 152 -13.09 22.54 -15.13
C TYR A 152 -11.92 23.53 -15.14
N ARG A 153 -11.87 24.42 -14.14
CA ARG A 153 -10.74 25.33 -13.97
C ARG A 153 -9.53 24.54 -13.50
N MET A 154 -8.42 24.72 -14.20
CA MET A 154 -7.13 24.09 -13.92
C MET A 154 -6.08 25.16 -13.62
N ALA A 155 -5.09 24.82 -12.78
CA ALA A 155 -3.94 25.69 -12.51
C ALA A 155 -3.02 25.79 -13.74
N GLN A 156 -2.12 26.77 -13.77
CA GLN A 156 -1.22 26.97 -14.91
C GLN A 156 -0.29 25.78 -15.16
N THR A 157 0.14 25.07 -14.11
CA THR A 157 0.99 23.87 -14.26
C THR A 157 0.21 22.72 -14.89
N GLU A 158 -1.03 22.49 -14.46
CA GLU A 158 -1.90 21.46 -15.02
C GLU A 158 -2.26 21.74 -16.48
N LEU A 159 -2.54 23.00 -16.83
CA LEU A 159 -2.80 23.39 -18.22
C LEU A 159 -1.60 23.18 -19.13
N LYS A 160 -0.37 23.41 -18.64
CA LYS A 160 0.85 23.15 -19.41
C LYS A 160 1.02 21.66 -19.68
N GLU A 161 0.82 20.83 -18.65
CA GLU A 161 0.89 19.37 -18.77
C GLU A 161 -0.18 18.83 -19.73
N LEU A 162 -1.43 19.25 -19.56
CA LEU A 162 -2.53 18.86 -20.44
C LEU A 162 -2.25 19.22 -21.90
N LYS A 163 -1.65 20.39 -22.16
CA LYS A 163 -1.28 20.80 -23.51
C LYS A 163 -0.24 19.87 -24.13
N VAL A 164 0.75 19.42 -23.37
CA VAL A 164 1.76 18.46 -23.84
C VAL A 164 1.10 17.14 -24.21
N GLN A 165 0.26 16.60 -23.32
CA GLN A 165 -0.45 15.34 -23.57
C GLN A 165 -1.37 15.41 -24.79
N LEU A 166 -2.12 16.52 -24.95
CA LEU A 166 -2.96 16.72 -26.13
C LEU A 166 -2.14 16.79 -27.42
N GLN A 167 -0.96 17.41 -27.38
CA GLN A 167 -0.07 17.48 -28.54
C GLN A 167 0.45 16.08 -28.91
N GLU A 168 0.88 15.28 -27.93
CA GLU A 168 1.31 13.89 -28.18
C GLU A 168 0.20 13.04 -28.79
N LEU A 169 -1.04 13.21 -28.33
CA LEU A 169 -2.21 12.50 -28.90
C LEU A 169 -2.53 12.96 -30.32
N LEU A 170 -2.36 14.24 -30.64
CA LEU A 170 -2.51 14.78 -32.00
C LEU A 170 -1.42 14.25 -32.93
N ASP A 171 -0.16 14.26 -32.48
CA ASP A 171 1.00 13.79 -33.26
C ASP A 171 0.87 12.29 -33.57
N LYS A 172 0.33 11.51 -32.64
CA LYS A 172 0.00 10.08 -32.81
C LYS A 172 -1.33 9.83 -33.54
N SER A 173 -2.02 10.89 -33.97
CA SER A 173 -3.32 10.85 -34.66
C SER A 173 -4.47 10.22 -33.85
N PHE A 174 -4.31 10.02 -32.54
CA PHE A 174 -5.36 9.43 -31.68
C PHE A 174 -6.57 10.35 -31.53
N ILE A 175 -6.36 11.66 -31.62
CA ILE A 175 -7.40 12.68 -31.58
C ILE A 175 -7.26 13.60 -32.78
N ARG A 176 -8.34 14.31 -33.11
CA ARG A 176 -8.34 15.38 -34.12
C ARG A 176 -9.22 16.53 -33.66
N PRO A 177 -8.92 17.78 -34.06
CA PRO A 177 -9.84 18.88 -33.86
C PRO A 177 -11.20 18.56 -34.50
N ASN A 178 -12.27 18.76 -33.75
CA ASN A 178 -13.62 18.73 -34.28
C ASN A 178 -13.97 20.18 -34.65
N VAL A 179 -14.09 20.46 -35.95
CA VAL A 179 -14.42 21.79 -36.51
C VAL A 179 -15.90 21.85 -36.84
#